data_AF-A0A849GZ16-F1
#
_entry.id   AF-A0A849GZ16-F1
#
_cell.length_a   1.000
_cell.length_b   1.000
_cell.length_c   1.000
_cell.angle_alpha   90.00
_cell.angle_beta   90.00
_cell.angle_gamma   90.00
#
_symmetry.space_group_name_H-M   'P 1'
#
loop_
_entity.id
_entity.type
_entity.pdbx_description
1 polymer ?
#
loop_
_entity_poly.entity_id
_entity_poly.type
_entity_poly.pdbx_seq_one_letter_code
_entity_poly.pdbx_strand_id
1 'polypeptide(L)'
;MLDRAFEHPQELEEKGTMPFAGGIMQHGYQCGMIWGAALAAGAEAHRRFGPGPKAEAAAIRAASRVVESFRTRHGEINCFEITNLDKSSSTWEMINFFLIKGGTIGCFKMASWYAPLAFEEIDTALTDAAGTEDAAGTPFLRDEAEEQEPPPVSCAALLARKMGRSEEHAMMASGLAGGIGLCGGACGALGAAIWFQAMEVSREKREKKGKVRYEDHLRDPRGQALIDRFLKASDFRFECSEIVGRVFEDVADHAEYVRSGGCRELIEALAQE
;
A
#
# COMPACT_ATOMS: atom_id res chain seq x y z
N MET A 1 -10.38 5.65 -10.24
CA MET A 1 -9.58 4.70 -9.46
C MET A 1 -8.95 3.74 -10.45
N LEU A 2 -7.70 3.34 -10.20
CA LEU A 2 -6.83 2.68 -11.18
C LEU A 2 -7.38 1.31 -11.62
N ASP A 3 -8.00 0.55 -10.71
CA ASP A 3 -8.57 -0.77 -11.02
C ASP A 3 -9.61 -0.73 -12.15
N ARG A 4 -10.33 0.38 -12.30
CA ARG A 4 -11.28 0.59 -13.41
C ARG A 4 -10.61 0.76 -14.77
N ALA A 5 -9.39 1.30 -14.79
CA ALA A 5 -8.60 1.39 -16.02
C ALA A 5 -8.09 0.01 -16.45
N PHE A 6 -7.94 -0.92 -15.51
CA PHE A 6 -7.73 -2.35 -15.76
C PHE A 6 -9.05 -3.13 -15.96
N GLU A 7 -10.19 -2.46 -16.10
CA GLU A 7 -11.51 -3.09 -16.33
C GLU A 7 -12.01 -4.00 -15.19
N HIS A 8 -11.43 -3.89 -13.99
CA HIS A 8 -11.74 -4.75 -12.84
C HIS A 8 -12.07 -3.91 -11.59
N PRO A 9 -13.24 -3.25 -11.54
CA PRO A 9 -13.61 -2.41 -10.41
C PRO A 9 -13.75 -3.21 -9.11
N GLN A 10 -13.03 -2.78 -8.06
CA GLN A 10 -13.09 -3.37 -6.72
C GLN A 10 -13.73 -2.42 -5.72
N GLU A 11 -15.06 -2.28 -5.76
CA GLU A 11 -15.77 -1.17 -5.10
C GLU A 11 -15.64 -1.15 -3.57
N LEU A 12 -15.34 -2.28 -2.92
CA LEU A 12 -15.14 -2.32 -1.47
C LEU A 12 -13.71 -1.90 -1.10
N GLU A 13 -12.74 -2.46 -1.81
CA GLU A 13 -11.31 -2.20 -1.74
C GLU A 13 -11.00 -0.74 -2.03
N GLU A 14 -11.59 -0.22 -3.11
CA GLU A 14 -11.59 1.17 -3.54
C GLU A 14 -12.05 2.10 -2.39
N LYS A 15 -13.15 1.75 -1.69
CA LYS A 15 -13.66 2.53 -0.55
C LYS A 15 -12.75 2.40 0.67
N GLY A 16 -12.16 1.24 0.88
CA GLY A 16 -11.19 0.98 1.94
C GLY A 16 -9.96 1.90 1.87
N THR A 17 -9.68 2.54 0.74
CA THR A 17 -8.53 3.47 0.60
C THR A 17 -8.80 4.87 1.14
N MET A 18 -10.05 5.20 1.52
CA MET A 18 -10.41 6.51 2.07
C MET A 18 -9.51 7.01 3.21
N PRO A 19 -9.07 6.17 4.19
CA PRO A 19 -8.15 6.57 5.24
C PRO A 19 -6.81 7.15 4.75
N PHE A 20 -6.40 6.91 3.50
CA PHE A 20 -5.13 7.43 2.98
C PHE A 20 -5.24 8.86 2.43
N ALA A 21 -6.43 9.46 2.40
CA ALA A 21 -6.58 10.87 2.05
C ALA A 21 -6.02 11.77 3.17
N GLY A 22 -5.08 12.65 2.81
CA GLY A 22 -4.27 13.40 3.78
C GLY A 22 -3.02 12.65 4.26
N GLY A 23 -2.65 11.57 3.56
CA GLY A 23 -1.73 10.56 4.09
C GLY A 23 -2.47 9.57 4.99
N ILE A 24 -1.75 8.57 5.51
CA ILE A 24 -2.33 7.52 6.35
C ILE A 24 -3.01 8.09 7.60
N MET A 25 -4.34 8.00 7.69
CA MET A 25 -5.16 8.56 8.76
C MET A 25 -4.87 10.05 9.03
N GLN A 26 -4.65 10.84 7.96
CA GLN A 26 -4.31 12.27 8.02
C GLN A 26 -2.97 12.58 8.70
N HIS A 27 -2.11 11.60 8.96
CA HIS A 27 -0.79 11.85 9.55
C HIS A 27 0.22 12.50 8.59
N GLY A 28 -0.17 12.80 7.35
CA GLY A 28 0.69 13.55 6.43
C GLY A 28 1.79 12.74 5.75
N TYR A 29 1.88 11.42 5.96
CA TYR A 29 2.79 10.54 5.22
C TYR A 29 2.37 10.39 3.73
N GLN A 30 2.89 9.37 3.03
CA GLN A 30 2.80 9.24 1.57
C GLN A 30 1.39 9.54 1.04
N CYS A 31 1.33 10.27 -0.07
CA CYS A 31 0.10 10.71 -0.70
C CYS A 31 -0.86 9.54 -0.94
N GLY A 32 -2.15 9.72 -0.66
CA GLY A 32 -3.18 8.68 -0.83
C GLY A 32 -3.26 8.09 -2.25
N MET A 33 -2.81 8.85 -3.25
CA MET A 33 -2.72 8.36 -4.63
C MET A 33 -1.68 7.25 -4.79
N ILE A 34 -0.55 7.35 -4.07
CA ILE A 34 0.52 6.36 -4.08
C ILE A 34 0.03 5.08 -3.38
N TRP A 35 -0.61 5.21 -2.21
CA TRP A 35 -1.22 4.06 -1.52
C TRP A 35 -2.21 3.32 -2.42
N GLY A 36 -3.11 4.05 -3.08
CA GLY A 36 -4.08 3.47 -4.01
C GLY A 36 -3.42 2.83 -5.23
N ALA A 37 -2.38 3.44 -5.79
CA ALA A 37 -1.65 2.88 -6.93
C ALA A 37 -0.88 1.60 -6.58
N ALA A 38 -0.26 1.55 -5.40
CA ALA A 38 0.43 0.35 -4.93
C ALA A 38 -0.53 -0.83 -4.68
N LEU A 39 -1.73 -0.57 -4.15
CA LEU A 39 -2.78 -1.59 -4.01
C LEU A 39 -3.27 -2.09 -5.39
N ALA A 40 -3.48 -1.17 -6.34
CA ALA A 40 -3.87 -1.52 -7.70
C ALA A 40 -2.78 -2.35 -8.42
N ALA A 41 -1.51 -2.04 -8.19
CA ALA A 41 -0.38 -2.82 -8.71
C ALA A 41 -0.43 -4.27 -8.22
N GLY A 42 -0.74 -4.48 -6.94
CA GLY A 42 -0.91 -5.82 -6.37
C GLY A 42 -2.14 -6.56 -6.89
N ALA A 43 -3.26 -5.87 -7.09
CA ALA A 43 -4.46 -6.45 -7.71
C ALA A 43 -4.17 -6.95 -9.13
N GLU A 44 -3.53 -6.11 -9.94
CA GLU A 44 -3.23 -6.44 -11.33
C GLU A 44 -2.15 -7.53 -11.43
N ALA A 45 -1.16 -7.53 -10.53
CA ALA A 45 -0.16 -8.60 -10.44
C ALA A 45 -0.81 -9.96 -10.11
N HIS A 46 -1.74 -9.99 -9.14
CA HIS A 46 -2.52 -11.19 -8.83
C HIS A 46 -3.30 -11.71 -10.04
N ARG A 47 -3.89 -10.81 -10.82
CA ARG A 47 -4.65 -11.18 -12.01
C ARG A 47 -3.76 -11.78 -13.11
N ARG A 48 -2.59 -11.20 -13.35
CA ARG A 48 -1.66 -11.66 -14.41
C ARG A 48 -0.92 -12.94 -14.06
N PHE A 49 -0.57 -13.11 -12.79
CA PHE A 49 0.36 -14.17 -12.36
C PHE A 49 -0.23 -15.18 -11.38
N GLY A 50 -1.47 -14.96 -10.92
CA GLY A 50 -2.07 -15.73 -9.83
C GLY A 50 -1.47 -15.40 -8.46
N PRO A 51 -1.83 -16.15 -7.41
CA PRO A 51 -1.20 -16.01 -6.12
C PRO A 51 0.23 -16.55 -6.17
N GLY A 52 1.13 -15.89 -5.44
CA GLY A 52 2.45 -16.44 -5.16
C GLY A 52 3.61 -15.48 -5.42
N PRO A 53 4.84 -16.01 -5.39
CA PRO A 53 6.01 -15.19 -5.16
C PRO A 53 6.37 -14.30 -6.36
N LYS A 54 6.10 -14.77 -7.59
CA LYS A 54 6.23 -13.97 -8.81
C LYS A 54 5.32 -12.74 -8.77
N ALA A 55 4.05 -12.92 -8.38
CA ALA A 55 3.08 -11.84 -8.29
C ALA A 55 3.44 -10.83 -7.21
N GLU A 56 3.85 -11.29 -6.02
CA GLU A 56 4.31 -10.40 -4.93
C GLU A 56 5.52 -9.57 -5.37
N ALA A 57 6.54 -10.19 -5.95
CA ALA A 57 7.73 -9.47 -6.42
C ALA A 57 7.40 -8.45 -7.52
N ALA A 58 6.54 -8.82 -8.47
CA ALA A 58 6.10 -7.95 -9.53
C ALA A 58 5.29 -6.75 -8.99
N ALA A 59 4.40 -6.98 -8.02
CA ALA A 59 3.63 -5.94 -7.35
C ALA A 59 4.53 -4.94 -6.60
N ILE A 60 5.55 -5.41 -5.89
CA ILE A 60 6.50 -4.55 -5.18
C ILE A 60 7.30 -3.68 -6.16
N ARG A 61 7.78 -4.26 -7.27
CA ARG A 61 8.52 -3.52 -8.30
C ARG A 61 7.65 -2.48 -8.99
N ALA A 62 6.41 -2.84 -9.33
CA ALA A 62 5.43 -1.91 -9.89
C ALA A 62 5.12 -0.77 -8.89
N ALA A 63 4.93 -1.09 -7.60
CA ALA A 63 4.76 -0.08 -6.54
C ALA A 63 5.97 0.86 -6.45
N SER A 64 7.19 0.33 -6.53
CA SER A 64 8.42 1.12 -6.51
C SER A 64 8.46 2.11 -7.68
N ARG A 65 8.13 1.66 -8.91
CA ARG A 65 8.06 2.53 -10.08
C ARG A 65 7.01 3.64 -9.94
N VAL A 66 5.80 3.33 -9.47
CA VAL A 66 4.76 4.38 -9.32
C VAL A 66 5.15 5.44 -8.28
N VAL A 67 5.91 5.08 -7.25
CA VAL A 67 6.46 6.03 -6.26
C VAL A 67 7.51 6.92 -6.90
N GLU A 68 8.47 6.34 -7.62
CA GLU A 68 9.52 7.11 -8.28
C GLU A 68 8.96 8.07 -9.31
N SER A 69 7.95 7.64 -10.08
CA SER A 69 7.32 8.51 -11.08
C SER A 69 6.47 9.61 -10.44
N PHE A 70 5.88 9.38 -9.25
CA PHE A 70 5.29 10.45 -8.45
C PHE A 70 6.36 11.45 -7.97
N ARG A 71 7.43 10.94 -7.35
CA ARG A 71 8.52 11.76 -6.80
C ARG A 71 9.20 12.60 -7.87
N THR A 72 9.53 12.01 -9.01
CA THR A 72 10.17 12.71 -10.14
C THR A 72 9.37 13.93 -10.58
N ARG A 73 8.03 13.85 -10.51
CA ARG A 73 7.14 14.93 -10.93
C ARG A 73 6.88 15.96 -9.84
N HIS A 74 6.75 15.53 -8.59
CA HIS A 74 6.27 16.36 -7.49
C HIS A 74 7.36 16.76 -6.48
N GLY A 75 8.56 16.20 -6.60
CA GLY A 75 9.68 16.36 -5.67
C GLY A 75 9.48 15.57 -4.40
N GLU A 76 8.32 15.75 -3.78
CA GLU A 76 7.95 15.18 -2.49
C GLU A 76 6.86 14.12 -2.64
N ILE A 77 6.86 13.14 -1.74
CA ILE A 77 5.86 12.05 -1.75
C ILE A 77 4.90 12.11 -0.57
N ASN A 78 5.28 12.79 0.52
CA ASN A 78 4.44 12.88 1.72
C ASN A 78 3.39 13.98 1.55
N CYS A 79 2.17 13.69 2.02
CA CYS A 79 1.08 14.65 1.94
C CYS A 79 1.38 15.93 2.74
N PHE A 80 2.10 15.81 3.85
CA PHE A 80 2.54 16.94 4.67
C PHE A 80 3.47 17.87 3.89
N GLU A 81 4.48 17.34 3.19
CA GLU A 81 5.39 18.16 2.38
C GLU A 81 4.64 18.88 1.23
N ILE A 82 3.63 18.23 0.67
CA ILE A 82 2.82 18.77 -0.44
C ILE A 82 1.81 19.82 0.03
N THR A 83 1.19 19.61 1.21
CA THR A 83 0.01 20.38 1.65
C THR A 83 0.26 21.25 2.87
N ASN A 84 1.34 20.98 3.61
CA ASN A 84 1.62 21.47 4.96
C ASN A 84 0.46 21.19 5.93
N LEU A 85 -0.17 20.01 5.79
CA LEU A 85 -1.24 19.53 6.65
C LEU A 85 -0.96 18.12 7.17
N ASP A 86 -1.33 17.93 8.43
CA ASP A 86 -1.35 16.65 9.13
C ASP A 86 -2.50 16.65 10.16
N LYS A 87 -2.55 15.63 11.01
CA LYS A 87 -3.59 15.48 12.03
C LYS A 87 -3.57 16.57 13.12
N SER A 88 -2.46 17.29 13.25
CA SER A 88 -2.29 18.35 14.25
C SER A 88 -2.71 19.73 13.73
N SER A 89 -2.97 19.83 12.43
CA SER A 89 -3.30 21.08 11.76
C SER A 89 -4.59 21.71 12.31
N SER A 90 -4.51 23.03 12.52
CA SER A 90 -5.62 23.84 13.02
C SER A 90 -6.72 24.04 11.98
N THR A 91 -7.92 24.42 12.44
CA THR A 91 -9.03 24.78 11.54
C THR A 91 -8.64 25.88 10.55
N TRP A 92 -7.79 26.82 10.97
CA TRP A 92 -7.34 27.90 10.10
C TRP A 92 -6.41 27.41 8.98
N GLU A 93 -5.48 26.50 9.29
CA GLU A 93 -4.61 25.89 8.28
C GLU A 93 -5.43 25.08 7.26
N MET A 94 -6.42 24.33 7.73
CA MET A 94 -7.36 23.60 6.89
C MET A 94 -8.17 24.54 5.97
N ILE A 95 -8.73 25.63 6.51
CA ILE A 95 -9.46 26.65 5.72
C ILE A 95 -8.53 27.28 4.67
N ASN A 96 -7.32 27.66 5.09
CA ASN A 96 -6.36 28.29 4.20
C ASN A 96 -5.98 27.36 3.04
N PHE A 97 -5.67 26.10 3.31
CA PHE A 97 -5.32 25.15 2.27
C PHE A 97 -6.50 24.84 1.35
N PHE A 98 -7.64 24.40 1.90
CA PHE A 98 -8.74 23.89 1.09
C PHE A 98 -9.56 24.98 0.40
N LEU A 99 -9.82 26.11 1.07
CA LEU A 99 -10.70 27.17 0.55
C LEU A 99 -9.93 28.30 -0.12
N ILE A 100 -8.83 28.77 0.49
CA ILE A 100 -8.09 29.94 -0.03
C ILE A 100 -7.10 29.54 -1.12
N LYS A 101 -6.28 28.51 -0.88
CA LYS A 101 -5.30 28.00 -1.86
C LYS A 101 -5.92 27.05 -2.88
N GLY A 102 -7.19 26.66 -2.72
CA GLY A 102 -7.87 25.73 -3.61
C GLY A 102 -7.30 24.31 -3.56
N GLY A 103 -6.76 23.89 -2.42
CA GLY A 103 -6.06 22.61 -2.23
C GLY A 103 -6.84 21.38 -2.68
N THR A 104 -8.17 21.39 -2.54
CA THR A 104 -9.05 20.34 -3.08
C THR A 104 -8.89 20.20 -4.59
N ILE A 105 -8.97 21.32 -5.32
CA ILE A 105 -8.81 21.35 -6.78
C ILE A 105 -7.38 20.94 -7.16
N GLY A 106 -6.38 21.37 -6.39
CA GLY A 106 -4.99 20.97 -6.55
C GLY A 106 -4.80 19.45 -6.46
N CYS A 107 -5.34 18.82 -5.41
CA CYS A 107 -5.28 17.37 -5.21
C CYS A 107 -6.04 16.60 -6.30
N PHE A 108 -7.22 17.07 -6.72
CA PHE A 108 -7.96 16.44 -7.82
C PHE A 108 -7.22 16.55 -9.15
N LYS A 109 -6.62 17.71 -9.44
CA LYS A 109 -5.80 17.90 -10.63
C LYS A 109 -4.61 16.95 -10.61
N MET A 110 -3.89 16.88 -9.49
CA MET A 110 -2.78 15.93 -9.31
C MET A 110 -3.24 14.48 -9.54
N ALA A 111 -4.36 14.06 -8.95
CA ALA A 111 -4.92 12.72 -9.17
C ALA A 111 -5.25 12.44 -10.64
N SER A 112 -5.83 13.41 -11.35
CA SER A 112 -6.17 13.25 -12.77
C SER A 112 -4.94 13.06 -13.67
N TRP A 113 -3.81 13.70 -13.32
CA TRP A 113 -2.56 13.56 -14.06
C TRP A 113 -1.78 12.32 -13.67
N TYR A 114 -1.79 11.97 -12.38
CA TYR A 114 -1.03 10.86 -11.87
C TYR A 114 -1.65 9.51 -12.26
N ALA A 115 -2.98 9.42 -12.36
CA ALA A 115 -3.66 8.17 -12.73
C ALA A 115 -3.16 7.53 -14.04
N PRO A 116 -3.09 8.22 -15.20
CA PRO A 116 -2.59 7.60 -16.43
C PRO A 116 -1.12 7.18 -16.32
N LEU A 117 -0.28 7.96 -15.63
CA LEU A 117 1.12 7.64 -15.41
C LEU A 117 1.29 6.41 -14.51
N ALA A 118 0.54 6.33 -13.41
CA ALA A 118 0.57 5.17 -12.53
C ALA A 118 0.08 3.90 -13.27
N PHE A 119 -0.94 4.02 -14.12
CA PHE A 119 -1.39 2.92 -14.97
C PHE A 119 -0.27 2.41 -15.89
N GLU A 120 0.39 3.32 -16.62
CA GLU A 120 1.47 2.97 -17.54
C GLU A 120 2.67 2.31 -16.82
N GLU A 121 3.06 2.83 -15.66
CA GLU A 121 4.14 2.26 -14.85
C GLU A 121 3.80 0.85 -14.35
N ILE A 122 2.57 0.64 -13.88
CA ILE A 122 2.09 -0.67 -13.44
C ILE A 122 2.07 -1.63 -14.63
N ASP A 123 1.45 -1.25 -15.75
CA ASP A 123 1.32 -2.11 -16.92
C ASP A 123 2.70 -2.50 -17.49
N THR A 124 3.62 -1.54 -17.59
CA THR A 124 4.99 -1.78 -18.05
C THR A 124 5.74 -2.70 -17.09
N ALA A 125 5.70 -2.43 -15.78
CA ALA A 125 6.39 -3.24 -14.78
C ALA A 125 5.92 -4.70 -14.78
N LEU A 126 4.62 -4.91 -14.92
CA LEU A 126 4.04 -6.25 -14.95
C LEU A 126 4.26 -6.93 -16.30
N THR A 127 4.30 -6.19 -17.41
CA THR A 127 4.68 -6.74 -18.71
C THR A 127 6.14 -7.18 -18.73
N ASP A 128 7.06 -6.37 -18.18
CA ASP A 128 8.47 -6.70 -18.02
C ASP A 128 8.63 -7.99 -17.20
N ALA A 129 7.88 -8.12 -16.10
CA ALA A 129 7.89 -9.31 -15.24
C ALA A 129 7.28 -10.57 -15.91
N ALA A 130 6.42 -10.40 -16.91
CA ALA A 130 5.91 -11.50 -17.73
C ALA A 130 6.97 -11.95 -18.75
N GLY A 131 7.69 -11.00 -19.35
CA GLY A 131 8.73 -11.25 -20.37
C GLY A 131 10.05 -11.82 -19.85
N THR A 132 10.26 -11.88 -18.53
CA THR A 132 11.47 -12.49 -17.92
C THR A 132 11.46 -14.04 -17.92
N GLU A 133 10.57 -14.68 -18.67
CA GLU A 133 10.62 -16.12 -18.94
C GLU A 133 11.54 -16.40 -20.15
N ASP A 134 12.86 -16.54 -19.93
CA ASP A 134 13.79 -17.34 -20.76
C ASP A 134 15.28 -17.20 -20.33
N ALA A 135 15.65 -17.84 -19.22
CA ALA A 135 17.02 -18.37 -19.04
C ALA A 135 17.02 -19.85 -18.64
N ALA A 136 15.86 -20.50 -18.59
CA ALA A 136 15.75 -21.94 -18.41
C ALA A 136 14.45 -22.44 -19.07
N GLY A 137 14.40 -22.36 -20.39
CA GLY A 137 13.38 -23.05 -21.17
C GLY A 137 13.54 -24.57 -21.02
N THR A 138 12.89 -25.16 -20.03
CA THR A 138 12.55 -26.59 -20.05
C THR A 138 11.10 -26.80 -19.62
N PRO A 139 10.36 -27.69 -20.30
CA PRO A 139 8.98 -27.96 -19.94
C PRO A 139 8.95 -28.61 -18.54
N PHE A 140 8.10 -28.08 -17.66
CA PHE A 140 7.80 -28.62 -16.34
C PHE A 140 7.36 -30.10 -16.41
N LEU A 141 8.34 -31.02 -16.40
CA LEU A 141 8.19 -32.31 -15.77
C LEU A 141 8.71 -32.12 -14.34
N ARG A 142 7.77 -32.14 -13.39
CA ARG A 142 8.05 -32.10 -11.95
C ARG A 142 8.90 -33.32 -11.60
N ASP A 143 10.11 -33.08 -11.13
CA ASP A 143 10.79 -33.99 -10.22
C ASP A 143 11.47 -33.17 -9.11
N GLU A 144 11.46 -33.78 -7.94
CA GLU A 144 11.75 -33.16 -6.65
C GLU A 144 13.26 -32.89 -6.45
N ALA A 145 13.56 -31.86 -5.64
CA ALA A 145 14.88 -31.45 -5.14
C ALA A 145 15.70 -30.50 -6.04
N GLU A 146 15.23 -29.26 -6.19
CA GLU A 146 16.12 -28.10 -6.28
C GLU A 146 15.89 -27.24 -5.04
N GLU A 147 16.98 -26.85 -4.37
CA GLU A 147 16.99 -25.88 -3.27
C GLU A 147 16.47 -24.54 -3.80
N GLN A 148 15.16 -24.42 -3.84
CA GLN A 148 14.45 -23.24 -4.29
C GLN A 148 14.63 -22.17 -3.21
N GLU A 149 15.25 -21.05 -3.57
CA GLU A 149 15.27 -19.88 -2.69
C GLU A 149 13.84 -19.66 -2.17
N PRO A 150 13.67 -19.52 -0.83
CA PRO A 150 12.34 -19.46 -0.27
C PRO A 150 11.61 -18.24 -0.85
N PRO A 151 10.31 -18.39 -1.10
CA PRO A 151 9.56 -17.41 -1.87
C PRO A 151 9.68 -16.00 -1.29
N PRO A 152 9.79 -14.93 -2.11
CA PRO A 152 9.69 -13.56 -1.62
C PRO A 152 8.46 -13.39 -0.73
N VAL A 153 8.67 -12.68 0.37
CA VAL A 153 7.65 -12.38 1.37
C VAL A 153 7.51 -10.87 1.53
N SER A 154 6.33 -10.35 1.22
CA SER A 154 5.96 -8.99 1.62
C SER A 154 5.52 -8.95 3.08
N CYS A 155 6.00 -7.95 3.86
CA CYS A 155 5.58 -7.77 5.25
C CYS A 155 4.06 -7.49 5.35
N ALA A 156 3.51 -6.78 4.37
CA ALA A 156 2.09 -6.45 4.30
C ALA A 156 1.25 -7.65 3.84
N ALA A 157 1.75 -8.46 2.90
CA ALA A 157 1.09 -9.71 2.51
C ALA A 157 1.09 -10.74 3.66
N LEU A 158 2.20 -10.86 4.40
CA LEU A 158 2.26 -11.71 5.59
C LEU A 158 1.27 -11.27 6.67
N LEU A 159 1.13 -9.97 6.91
CA LEU A 159 0.11 -9.46 7.81
C LEU A 159 -1.30 -9.84 7.31
N ALA A 160 -1.60 -9.62 6.02
CA ALA A 160 -2.90 -9.96 5.45
C ALA A 160 -3.25 -11.45 5.66
N ARG A 161 -2.30 -12.34 5.37
CA ARG A 161 -2.46 -13.79 5.61
C ARG A 161 -2.68 -14.09 7.09
N LYS A 162 -1.91 -13.45 7.98
CA LYS A 162 -2.05 -13.62 9.44
C LYS A 162 -3.42 -13.15 9.96
N MET A 163 -3.99 -12.12 9.35
CA MET A 163 -5.34 -11.63 9.61
C MET A 163 -6.44 -12.45 8.91
N GLY A 164 -6.10 -13.59 8.28
CA GLY A 164 -7.07 -14.46 7.62
C GLY A 164 -7.69 -13.87 6.36
N ARG A 165 -7.02 -12.93 5.68
CA ARG A 165 -7.49 -12.35 4.41
C ARG A 165 -7.23 -13.28 3.23
N SER A 166 -7.90 -13.01 2.10
CA SER A 166 -7.72 -13.80 0.88
C SER A 166 -6.32 -13.61 0.29
N GLU A 167 -5.90 -14.53 -0.59
CA GLU A 167 -4.64 -14.35 -1.34
C GLU A 167 -4.70 -13.11 -2.24
N GLU A 168 -5.84 -12.79 -2.85
CA GLU A 168 -5.99 -11.55 -3.62
C GLU A 168 -5.69 -10.31 -2.75
N HIS A 169 -6.26 -10.25 -1.54
CA HIS A 169 -6.00 -9.17 -0.59
C HIS A 169 -4.54 -9.14 -0.11
N ALA A 170 -3.91 -10.31 0.06
CA ALA A 170 -2.49 -10.39 0.40
C ALA A 170 -1.61 -9.85 -0.74
N MET A 171 -1.92 -10.18 -1.99
CA MET A 171 -1.22 -9.68 -3.16
C MET A 171 -1.45 -8.18 -3.37
N MET A 172 -2.66 -7.67 -3.19
CA MET A 172 -2.91 -6.22 -3.19
C MET A 172 -2.05 -5.50 -2.15
N ALA A 173 -2.05 -6.00 -0.91
CA ALA A 173 -1.23 -5.45 0.16
C ALA A 173 0.28 -5.59 -0.13
N SER A 174 0.71 -6.54 -0.96
CA SER A 174 2.12 -6.82 -1.18
C SER A 174 2.89 -5.61 -1.75
N GLY A 175 2.25 -4.79 -2.59
CA GLY A 175 2.82 -3.54 -3.12
C GLY A 175 3.17 -2.51 -2.05
N LEU A 176 2.66 -2.66 -0.82
CA LEU A 176 3.00 -1.79 0.31
C LEU A 176 4.33 -2.19 0.98
N ALA A 177 5.01 -3.26 0.53
CA ALA A 177 6.26 -3.75 1.12
C ALA A 177 7.33 -2.68 1.27
N GLY A 178 8.18 -2.84 2.30
CA GLY A 178 9.22 -1.86 2.64
C GLY A 178 8.70 -0.43 2.82
N GLY A 179 7.39 -0.33 3.10
CA GLY A 179 6.61 0.89 3.09
C GLY A 179 6.56 1.49 1.69
N ILE A 180 5.56 1.10 0.88
CA ILE A 180 5.18 1.77 -0.37
C ILE A 180 5.93 1.30 -1.65
N GLY A 181 6.64 0.19 -1.60
CA GLY A 181 7.47 -0.24 -2.72
C GLY A 181 8.92 0.13 -2.43
N LEU A 182 9.36 -0.32 -1.25
CA LEU A 182 10.75 -0.24 -0.77
C LEU A 182 11.30 1.17 -0.57
N CYS A 183 10.51 2.22 -0.71
CA CYS A 183 11.01 3.59 -0.60
C CYS A 183 11.28 4.04 0.85
N GLY A 184 11.06 3.18 1.85
CA GLY A 184 11.30 3.48 3.26
C GLY A 184 10.23 4.38 3.88
N GLY A 185 9.09 4.57 3.22
CA GLY A 185 8.00 5.41 3.67
C GLY A 185 7.23 4.83 4.87
N ALA A 186 6.04 5.34 5.18
CA ALA A 186 5.25 4.83 6.30
C ALA A 186 4.99 3.32 6.17
N CYS A 187 4.98 2.65 7.32
CA CYS A 187 4.97 1.19 7.40
C CYS A 187 3.84 0.57 6.55
N GLY A 188 4.23 -0.29 5.60
CA GLY A 188 3.30 -0.97 4.71
C GLY A 188 2.33 -1.91 5.43
N ALA A 189 2.79 -2.59 6.49
CA ALA A 189 1.95 -3.44 7.31
C ALA A 189 0.87 -2.62 8.03
N LEU A 190 1.21 -1.45 8.57
CA LEU A 190 0.21 -0.53 9.14
C LEU A 190 -0.80 -0.07 8.09
N GLY A 191 -0.33 0.30 6.90
CA GLY A 191 -1.19 0.67 5.77
C GLY A 191 -2.19 -0.44 5.44
N ALA A 192 -1.72 -1.68 5.33
CA ALA A 192 -2.59 -2.83 5.09
C ALA A 192 -3.61 -3.04 6.23
N ALA A 193 -3.21 -2.96 7.50
CA ALA A 193 -4.11 -3.10 8.64
C ALA A 193 -5.26 -2.07 8.60
N ILE A 194 -4.92 -0.79 8.34
CA ILE A 194 -5.89 0.30 8.25
C ILE A 194 -6.82 0.11 7.05
N TRP A 195 -6.28 -0.31 5.90
CA TRP A 195 -7.08 -0.61 4.72
C TRP A 195 -8.09 -1.74 4.99
N PHE A 196 -7.66 -2.82 5.64
CA PHE A 196 -8.53 -3.93 6.02
C PHE A 196 -9.65 -3.50 6.99
N GLN A 197 -9.31 -2.73 8.02
CA GLN A 197 -10.30 -2.17 8.95
C GLN A 197 -11.29 -1.25 8.22
N ALA A 198 -10.82 -0.44 7.27
CA ALA A 198 -11.69 0.45 6.51
C ALA A 198 -12.63 -0.30 5.55
N MET A 199 -12.18 -1.43 5.00
CA MET A 199 -13.06 -2.32 4.25
C MET A 199 -14.14 -2.95 5.14
N GLU A 200 -13.82 -3.31 6.38
CA GLU A 200 -14.82 -3.76 7.36
C GLU A 200 -15.86 -2.70 7.66
N VAL A 201 -15.44 -1.47 7.98
CA VAL A 201 -16.34 -0.32 8.17
C VAL A 201 -17.23 -0.10 6.94
N SER A 202 -16.65 -0.18 5.74
CA SER A 202 -17.39 -0.02 4.48
C SER A 202 -18.46 -1.09 4.32
N ARG A 203 -18.12 -2.35 4.61
CA ARG A 203 -19.03 -3.50 4.52
C ARG A 203 -20.19 -3.37 5.52
N GLU A 204 -19.89 -3.10 6.79
CA GLU A 204 -20.90 -2.90 7.84
C GLU A 204 -21.89 -1.77 7.49
N LYS A 205 -21.40 -0.68 6.88
CA LYS A 205 -22.24 0.45 6.45
C LYS A 205 -23.13 0.07 5.26
N ARG A 206 -22.59 -0.67 4.28
CA ARG A 206 -23.37 -1.16 3.12
C ARG A 206 -24.47 -2.12 3.53
N GLU A 207 -24.20 -3.03 4.47
CA GLU A 207 -25.20 -3.97 5.02
C GLU A 207 -26.37 -3.24 5.67
N LYS A 208 -26.09 -2.12 6.34
CA LYS A 208 -27.09 -1.22 6.93
C LYS A 208 -27.75 -0.29 5.89
N LYS A 209 -27.53 -0.52 4.59
CA LYS A 209 -27.98 0.32 3.46
C LYS A 209 -27.57 1.79 3.57
N GLY A 210 -26.48 2.06 4.30
CA GLY A 210 -25.89 3.38 4.43
C GLY A 210 -24.96 3.73 3.29
N LYS A 211 -24.77 5.03 3.03
CA LYS A 211 -23.68 5.51 2.17
C LYS A 211 -22.39 5.56 2.98
N VAL A 212 -21.34 4.92 2.48
CA VAL A 212 -19.98 5.02 3.04
C VAL A 212 -19.45 6.44 2.80
N ARG A 213 -19.14 7.15 3.87
CA ARG A 213 -18.56 8.49 3.86
C ARG A 213 -17.14 8.48 4.39
N TYR A 214 -16.35 9.48 4.00
CA TYR A 214 -14.97 9.63 4.45
C TYR A 214 -14.86 9.67 5.99
N GLU A 215 -15.79 10.37 6.65
CA GLU A 215 -15.80 10.52 8.10
C GLU A 215 -16.14 9.22 8.82
N ASP A 216 -16.80 8.25 8.16
CA ASP A 216 -17.09 6.96 8.78
C ASP A 216 -15.79 6.21 9.10
N HIS A 217 -14.74 6.38 8.31
CA HIS A 217 -13.44 5.75 8.53
C HIS A 217 -12.60 6.48 9.58
N LEU A 218 -12.50 7.81 9.47
CA LEU A 218 -11.66 8.60 10.38
C LEU A 218 -12.17 8.60 11.82
N ARG A 219 -13.49 8.51 12.01
CA ARG A 219 -14.11 8.54 13.34
C ARG A 219 -14.30 7.16 13.94
N ASP A 220 -13.99 6.10 13.22
CA ASP A 220 -14.08 4.75 13.75
C ASP A 220 -12.95 4.52 14.78
N PRO A 221 -13.28 4.21 16.05
CA PRO A 221 -12.29 4.10 17.10
C PRO A 221 -11.29 2.95 16.87
N ARG A 222 -11.63 1.94 16.05
CA ARG A 222 -10.72 0.84 15.72
C ARG A 222 -9.51 1.34 14.93
N GLY A 223 -9.69 2.36 14.08
CA GLY A 223 -8.59 2.98 13.33
C GLY A 223 -7.57 3.63 14.25
N GLN A 224 -8.02 4.43 15.23
CA GLN A 224 -7.12 5.04 16.21
C GLN A 224 -6.46 3.98 17.11
N ALA A 225 -7.21 2.95 17.53
CA ALA A 225 -6.66 1.86 18.33
C ALA A 225 -5.54 1.10 17.59
N LEU A 226 -5.66 0.90 16.28
CA LEU A 226 -4.60 0.31 15.44
C LEU A 226 -3.35 1.19 15.41
N ILE A 227 -3.50 2.51 15.21
CA ILE A 227 -2.39 3.47 15.26
C ILE A 227 -1.70 3.43 16.62
N ASP A 228 -2.46 3.43 17.71
CA ASP A 228 -1.90 3.44 19.07
C ASP A 228 -1.15 2.15 19.40
N ARG A 229 -1.66 0.99 18.98
CA ARG A 229 -0.95 -0.29 19.12
C ARG A 229 0.34 -0.30 18.31
N PHE A 230 0.27 0.14 17.06
CA PHE A 230 1.42 0.23 16.19
C PHE A 230 2.51 1.13 16.78
N LEU A 231 2.16 2.35 17.21
CA LEU A 231 3.14 3.30 17.74
C LEU A 231 3.85 2.79 19.00
N LYS A 232 3.16 2.01 19.84
CA LYS A 232 3.79 1.35 20.98
C LYS A 232 4.82 0.30 20.55
N ALA A 233 4.53 -0.44 19.49
CA ALA A 233 5.40 -1.49 18.96
C ALA A 233 6.53 -0.95 18.06
N SER A 234 6.39 0.28 17.54
CA SER A 234 7.35 0.90 16.60
C SER A 234 8.23 1.97 17.24
N ASP A 235 8.26 2.08 18.57
CA ASP A 235 8.93 3.17 19.30
C ASP A 235 8.52 4.56 18.78
N PHE A 236 7.20 4.72 18.57
CA PHE A 236 6.55 5.94 18.07
C PHE A 236 7.00 6.41 16.69
N ARG A 237 7.57 5.52 15.86
CA ARG A 237 7.95 5.80 14.47
C ARG A 237 6.89 5.29 13.50
N PHE A 238 6.72 5.98 12.38
CA PHE A 238 5.85 5.53 11.29
C PHE A 238 6.63 5.01 10.10
N GLU A 239 7.76 5.64 9.78
CA GLU A 239 8.53 5.34 8.58
C GLU A 239 9.26 4.01 8.72
N CYS A 240 9.15 3.17 7.69
CA CYS A 240 9.76 1.86 7.62
C CYS A 240 11.29 1.99 7.71
N SER A 241 11.87 3.02 7.09
CA SER A 241 13.31 3.27 7.16
C SER A 241 13.78 3.62 8.57
N GLU A 242 12.99 4.36 9.34
CA GLU A 242 13.31 4.70 10.73
C GLU A 242 13.10 3.52 11.68
N ILE A 243 12.07 2.71 11.44
CA ILE A 243 11.74 1.51 12.21
C ILE A 243 12.81 0.44 12.00
N VAL A 244 13.18 0.19 10.74
CA VAL A 244 14.14 -0.85 10.35
C VAL A 244 15.58 -0.35 10.46
N GLY A 245 15.79 0.96 10.44
CA GLY A 245 17.11 1.61 10.46
C GLY A 245 17.79 1.71 9.09
N ARG A 246 17.12 1.30 8.00
CA ARG A 246 17.61 1.37 6.62
C ARG A 246 16.48 1.30 5.60
N VAL A 247 16.77 1.70 4.37
CA VAL A 247 15.95 1.42 3.19
C VAL A 247 16.37 0.07 2.59
N PHE A 248 15.43 -0.65 1.99
CA PHE A 248 15.72 -1.91 1.32
C PHE A 248 16.22 -1.65 -0.10
N GLU A 249 17.26 -2.37 -0.52
CA GLU A 249 17.83 -2.23 -1.86
C GLU A 249 16.92 -2.80 -2.93
N ASP A 250 16.36 -3.99 -2.66
CA ASP A 250 15.48 -4.69 -3.58
C ASP A 250 14.49 -5.64 -2.86
N VAL A 251 13.73 -6.39 -3.66
CA VAL A 251 12.73 -7.34 -3.17
C VAL A 251 13.37 -8.49 -2.38
N ALA A 252 14.57 -8.93 -2.76
CA ALA A 252 15.25 -10.05 -2.10
C ALA A 252 15.75 -9.63 -0.72
N ASP A 253 16.37 -8.46 -0.62
CA ASP A 253 16.81 -7.85 0.63
C ASP A 253 15.65 -7.66 1.63
N HIS A 254 14.54 -7.08 1.16
CA HIS A 254 13.33 -6.98 1.97
C HIS A 254 12.80 -8.36 2.42
N ALA A 255 12.74 -9.33 1.51
CA ALA A 255 12.24 -10.66 1.82
C ALA A 255 13.14 -11.40 2.83
N GLU A 256 14.46 -11.24 2.74
CA GLU A 256 15.40 -11.80 3.71
C GLU A 256 15.19 -11.22 5.10
N TYR A 257 15.09 -9.89 5.21
CA TYR A 257 14.82 -9.22 6.48
C TYR A 257 13.51 -9.68 7.14
N VAL A 258 12.46 -9.86 6.34
CA VAL A 258 11.18 -10.36 6.84
C VAL A 258 11.28 -11.81 7.29
N ARG A 259 11.97 -12.68 6.51
CA ARG A 259 12.19 -14.10 6.86
C ARG A 259 13.00 -14.27 8.15
N SER A 260 13.99 -13.42 8.38
CA SER A 260 14.77 -13.45 9.62
C SER A 260 13.97 -13.00 10.85
N GLY A 261 12.74 -12.51 10.66
CA GLY A 261 11.84 -12.06 11.71
C GLY A 261 11.84 -10.56 11.95
N GLY A 262 12.48 -9.76 11.09
CA GLY A 262 12.67 -8.32 11.31
C GLY A 262 11.39 -7.47 11.44
N CYS A 263 10.27 -7.91 10.85
CA CYS A 263 8.96 -7.24 10.99
C CYS A 263 7.99 -7.98 11.94
N ARG A 264 8.45 -9.03 12.63
CA ARG A 264 7.56 -9.97 13.35
C ARG A 264 6.73 -9.28 14.44
N GLU A 265 7.36 -8.47 15.27
CA GLU A 265 6.69 -7.79 16.39
C GLU A 265 5.57 -6.87 15.91
N LEU A 266 5.82 -6.08 14.86
CA LEU A 266 4.81 -5.19 14.27
C LEU A 266 3.66 -5.97 13.65
N ILE A 267 3.96 -7.04 12.90
CA ILE A 267 2.93 -7.89 12.30
C ILE A 267 2.08 -8.54 13.40
N GLU A 268 2.69 -8.96 14.51
CA GLU A 268 1.99 -9.51 15.66
C GLU A 268 1.10 -8.47 16.35
N ALA A 269 1.60 -7.27 16.61
CA ALA A 269 0.84 -6.19 17.23
C ALA A 269 -0.36 -5.74 16.38
N LEU A 270 -0.19 -5.73 15.05
CA LEU A 270 -1.24 -5.33 14.11
C LEU A 270 -2.28 -6.43 13.85
N ALA A 271 -1.89 -7.70 13.92
CA ALA A 271 -2.80 -8.83 13.72
C ALA A 271 -3.67 -9.15 14.95
N GLN A 272 -3.43 -8.51 16.10
CA GLN A 272 -4.25 -8.67 17.30
C GLN A 272 -5.59 -7.95 17.14
N GLU A 273 -6.68 -8.69 17.38
CA GLU A 273 -8.06 -8.18 17.46
C GLU A 273 -8.30 -7.36 18.74
#